data_AF-A0A3D1H418-F1
#
_entry.id   AF-A0A3D1H418-F1
#
_cell.length_a   1.000
_cell.length_b   1.000
_cell.length_c   1.000
_cell.angle_alpha   90.00
_cell.angle_beta   90.00
_cell.angle_gamma   90.00
#
_symmetry.space_group_name_H-M   'P 1'
#
loop_
_entity.id
_entity.type
_entity.pdbx_description
1 polymer ?
#
loop_
_entity_poly.entity_id
_entity_poly.type
_entity_poly.pdbx_seq_one_letter_code
_entity_poly.pdbx_strand_id
1 'polypeptide(L)'
;LNAQTENEFINQFIERYIENTTDEVDIQQFTSDLVIYLQNPLDLNKATASELLTVPFFSSFQVSEILEHRKTFGNFICIYELQVLPSFGTEVIKNIIPFISLKTQTLKIGDVREIWEKGSHQFLTLTETSSPRKKGALIKDTLTDLNVNHYLGSSVYNNLRYRFDYGRLVSYGVNMEKDAYESFLNGNNPLGYDYFSYYFSLKNMGKLKSLQLGDYQASFGQGLTLNTGIAFGKSSIITNAKRNFNGFGAYRSLRENAFLRG
;
A
#
# COMPACT_ATOMS: atom_id res chain seq x y z
N LEU A 1 15.37 18.56 -4.01
CA LEU A 1 16.02 18.31 -5.32
C LEU A 1 15.64 16.92 -5.85
N ASN A 2 15.82 15.83 -5.11
CA ASN A 2 15.41 14.48 -5.59
C ASN A 2 13.90 14.30 -5.87
N ALA A 3 13.01 14.85 -5.03
CA ALA A 3 11.56 14.69 -5.22
C ALA A 3 11.01 15.34 -6.52
N GLN A 4 11.67 16.37 -7.06
CA GLN A 4 11.26 16.98 -8.33
C GLN A 4 11.66 16.10 -9.52
N THR A 5 12.88 15.55 -9.49
CA THR A 5 13.38 14.64 -10.54
C THR A 5 12.67 13.29 -10.53
N GLU A 6 12.33 12.77 -9.35
CA GLU A 6 11.51 11.54 -9.21
C GLU A 6 10.11 11.73 -9.82
N ASN A 7 9.45 12.87 -9.55
CA ASN A 7 8.15 13.18 -10.14
C ASN A 7 8.21 13.32 -11.66
N GLU A 8 9.27 13.94 -12.21
CA GLU A 8 9.42 14.10 -13.65
C GLU A 8 9.61 12.75 -14.37
N PHE A 9 10.42 11.86 -13.80
CA PHE A 9 10.59 10.50 -14.33
C PHE A 9 9.31 9.68 -14.29
N ILE A 10 8.57 9.74 -13.16
CA ILE A 10 7.28 9.05 -13.02
C ILE A 10 6.30 9.56 -14.07
N ASN A 11 6.20 10.88 -14.26
CA ASN A 11 5.30 11.46 -15.26
C ASN A 11 5.65 10.97 -16.67
N GLN A 12 6.93 10.95 -17.05
CA GLN A 12 7.37 10.43 -18.35
C GLN A 12 7.07 8.92 -18.51
N PHE A 13 7.22 8.14 -17.44
CA PHE A 13 6.88 6.72 -17.46
C PHE A 13 5.36 6.52 -17.63
N ILE A 14 4.55 7.31 -16.94
CA ILE A 14 3.08 7.29 -17.04
C ILE A 14 2.62 7.68 -18.44
N GLU A 15 3.15 8.76 -19.01
CA GLU A 15 2.82 9.21 -20.37
C GLU A 15 3.05 8.09 -21.39
N ARG A 16 4.24 7.47 -21.36
CA ARG A 16 4.55 6.34 -22.24
C ARG A 16 3.66 5.12 -21.98
N TYR A 17 3.31 4.86 -20.72
CA TYR A 17 2.43 3.73 -20.38
C TYR A 17 1.00 3.95 -20.91
N ILE A 18 0.48 5.18 -20.81
CA ILE A 18 -0.84 5.58 -21.30
C ILE A 18 -0.89 5.57 -22.83
N GLU A 19 0.12 6.12 -23.51
CA GLU A 19 0.19 6.11 -24.98
C GLU A 19 0.09 4.71 -25.58
N ASN A 20 0.58 3.72 -24.83
CA ASN A 20 0.60 2.32 -25.25
C ASN A 20 -0.50 1.46 -24.60
N THR A 21 -1.43 2.06 -23.86
CA THR A 21 -2.53 1.37 -23.20
C THR A 21 -3.88 1.89 -23.69
N THR A 22 -4.77 0.98 -24.09
CA THR A 22 -6.13 1.31 -24.55
C THR A 22 -7.17 1.39 -23.43
N ASP A 23 -6.79 0.99 -22.21
CA ASP A 23 -7.69 0.94 -21.05
C ASP A 23 -7.61 2.22 -20.20
N GLU A 24 -8.72 2.57 -19.54
CA GLU A 24 -8.72 3.60 -18.48
C GLU A 24 -7.93 3.09 -17.27
N VAL A 25 -6.74 3.66 -17.07
CA VAL A 25 -5.88 3.38 -15.91
C VAL A 25 -6.21 4.39 -14.81
N ASP A 26 -6.39 3.92 -13.57
CA ASP A 26 -6.42 4.81 -12.42
C ASP A 26 -5.01 5.38 -12.19
N ILE A 27 -4.76 6.55 -12.76
CA ILE A 27 -3.47 7.23 -12.76
C ILE A 27 -3.00 7.49 -11.32
N GLN A 28 -3.90 7.80 -10.39
CA GLN A 28 -3.54 8.14 -9.02
C GLN A 28 -2.95 6.93 -8.30
N GLN A 29 -3.60 5.77 -8.44
CA GLN A 29 -3.08 4.54 -7.87
C GLN A 29 -1.79 4.11 -8.56
N PHE A 30 -1.75 4.15 -9.89
CA PHE A 30 -0.58 3.73 -10.67
C PHE A 30 0.65 4.56 -10.30
N THR A 31 0.49 5.88 -10.17
CA THR A 31 1.52 6.79 -9.67
C THR A 31 2.00 6.37 -8.28
N SER A 32 1.06 6.09 -7.37
CA SER A 32 1.38 5.69 -6.00
C SER A 32 2.19 4.40 -5.94
N ASP A 33 1.84 3.41 -6.77
CA ASP A 33 2.58 2.15 -6.85
C ASP A 33 4.00 2.36 -7.39
N LEU A 34 4.17 3.18 -8.44
CA LEU A 34 5.49 3.50 -9.01
C LEU A 34 6.40 4.21 -7.99
N VAL A 35 5.87 5.13 -7.20
CA VAL A 35 6.62 5.80 -6.11
C VAL A 35 7.15 4.76 -5.11
N ILE A 36 6.33 3.77 -4.75
CA ILE A 36 6.75 2.69 -3.83
C ILE A 36 7.92 1.90 -4.45
N TYR A 37 7.87 1.59 -5.74
CA TYR A 37 8.94 0.86 -6.43
C TYR A 37 10.21 1.69 -6.65
N LEU A 38 10.12 3.02 -6.78
CA LEU A 38 11.31 3.88 -6.81
C LEU A 38 12.00 3.94 -5.45
N GLN A 39 11.22 4.09 -4.38
CA GLN A 39 11.75 4.13 -3.03
C GLN A 39 12.28 2.75 -2.61
N ASN A 40 11.63 1.68 -3.05
CA ASN A 40 11.95 0.31 -2.67
C ASN A 40 11.97 -0.60 -3.92
N PRO A 41 13.06 -0.56 -4.71
CA PRO A 41 13.19 -1.33 -5.94
C PRO A 41 13.05 -2.83 -5.74
N LEU A 42 12.43 -3.51 -6.71
CA LEU A 42 12.20 -4.95 -6.67
C LEU A 42 13.50 -5.73 -6.90
N ASP A 43 13.86 -6.63 -5.99
CA ASP A 43 14.99 -7.53 -6.18
C ASP A 43 14.66 -8.63 -7.21
N LEU A 44 15.25 -8.58 -8.41
CA LEU A 44 15.02 -9.55 -9.47
C LEU A 44 15.48 -10.97 -9.11
N ASN A 45 16.52 -11.11 -8.30
CA ASN A 45 17.09 -12.41 -7.94
C ASN A 45 16.27 -13.12 -6.86
N LYS A 46 15.49 -12.39 -6.07
CA LYS A 46 14.67 -12.95 -4.99
C LYS A 46 13.17 -12.87 -5.21
N ALA A 47 12.70 -11.94 -6.03
CA ALA A 47 11.27 -11.78 -6.28
C ALA A 47 10.65 -13.10 -6.74
N THR A 48 9.52 -13.45 -6.13
CA THR A 48 8.74 -14.63 -6.49
C THR A 48 8.01 -14.40 -7.80
N ALA A 49 7.58 -15.47 -8.46
CA ALA A 49 6.75 -15.38 -9.67
C ALA A 49 5.49 -14.51 -9.43
N SER A 50 4.88 -14.64 -8.25
CA SER A 50 3.71 -13.84 -7.90
C SER A 50 4.06 -12.36 -7.77
N GLU A 51 5.17 -12.01 -7.08
CA GLU A 51 5.60 -10.61 -6.96
C GLU A 51 5.92 -9.99 -8.33
N LEU A 52 6.65 -10.73 -9.19
CA LEU A 52 6.99 -10.28 -10.55
C LEU A 52 5.75 -10.09 -11.43
N LEU A 53 4.70 -10.90 -11.27
CA LEU A 53 3.45 -10.75 -12.01
C LEU A 53 2.60 -9.57 -11.52
N THR A 54 2.82 -9.11 -10.29
CA THR A 54 2.00 -8.05 -9.68
C THR A 54 2.53 -6.65 -9.95
N VAL A 55 3.75 -6.53 -10.49
CA VAL A 55 4.32 -5.24 -10.82
C VAL A 55 3.73 -4.66 -12.11
N PRO A 56 3.59 -3.33 -12.21
CA PRO A 56 2.99 -2.68 -13.38
C PRO A 56 3.90 -2.64 -14.62
N PHE A 57 5.14 -3.11 -14.53
CA PHE A 57 6.16 -2.93 -15.57
C PHE A 57 6.71 -4.24 -16.16
N PHE A 58 6.14 -5.40 -15.78
CA PHE A 58 6.45 -6.69 -16.41
C PHE A 58 5.22 -7.37 -17.00
N SER A 59 5.36 -7.87 -18.23
CA SER A 59 4.39 -8.78 -18.84
C SER A 59 4.56 -10.20 -18.31
N SER A 60 3.51 -11.02 -18.42
CA SER A 60 3.58 -12.45 -18.05
C SER A 60 4.68 -13.20 -18.81
N PHE A 61 4.92 -12.81 -20.07
CA PHE A 61 6.01 -13.34 -20.89
C PHE A 61 7.39 -12.94 -20.34
N GLN A 62 7.60 -11.65 -20.05
CA GLN A 62 8.83 -11.14 -19.44
C GLN A 62 9.13 -11.82 -18.10
N VAL A 63 8.10 -12.04 -17.26
CA VAL A 63 8.25 -12.77 -16.00
C VAL A 63 8.69 -14.21 -16.23
N SER A 64 8.13 -14.88 -17.24
CA SER A 64 8.53 -16.25 -17.59
C SER A 64 10.01 -16.31 -18.00
N GLU A 65 10.46 -15.39 -18.86
CA GLU A 65 11.85 -15.31 -19.29
C GLU A 65 12.81 -15.06 -18.12
N ILE A 66 12.48 -14.12 -17.21
CA ILE A 66 13.25 -13.85 -15.99
C ILE A 66 13.39 -15.11 -15.14
N LEU A 67 12.28 -15.82 -14.90
CA LEU A 67 12.27 -17.01 -14.05
C LEU A 67 13.01 -18.18 -14.71
N GLU A 68 12.87 -18.35 -16.02
CA GLU A 68 13.58 -19.37 -16.78
C GLU A 68 15.09 -19.13 -16.75
N HIS A 69 15.54 -17.90 -17.01
CA HIS A 69 16.94 -17.52 -16.90
C HIS A 69 17.51 -17.80 -15.51
N ARG A 70 16.77 -17.45 -14.46
CA ARG A 70 17.18 -17.75 -13.07
C ARG A 70 17.33 -19.24 -12.80
N LYS A 71 16.50 -20.07 -13.45
CA LYS A 71 16.53 -21.52 -13.31
C LYS A 71 17.69 -22.16 -14.07
N THR A 72 18.02 -21.65 -15.26
CA THR A 72 19.03 -22.21 -16.15
C THR A 72 20.44 -21.70 -15.85
N PHE A 73 20.60 -20.40 -15.61
CA PHE A 73 21.90 -19.73 -15.45
C PHE A 73 22.17 -19.25 -14.02
N GLY A 74 21.16 -19.22 -13.16
CA GLY A 74 21.26 -18.73 -11.80
C GLY A 74 20.96 -17.23 -11.67
N ASN A 75 21.43 -16.62 -10.59
CA ASN A 75 21.15 -15.21 -10.30
C ASN A 75 21.79 -14.27 -11.34
N PHE A 76 21.09 -13.20 -11.68
CA PHE A 76 21.63 -12.10 -12.46
C PHE A 76 22.81 -11.46 -11.71
N ILE A 77 23.93 -11.27 -12.41
CA ILE A 77 25.13 -10.62 -11.86
C ILE A 77 25.06 -9.11 -12.11
N CYS A 78 24.49 -8.71 -13.24
CA CYS A 78 24.30 -7.32 -13.64
C CYS A 78 22.89 -7.08 -14.21
N ILE A 79 22.29 -5.92 -13.93
CA ILE A 79 20.94 -5.59 -14.42
C ILE A 79 20.88 -5.64 -15.95
N TYR A 80 21.99 -5.33 -16.63
CA TYR A 80 22.05 -5.32 -18.09
C TYR A 80 22.05 -6.73 -18.71
N GLU A 81 22.19 -7.80 -17.94
CA GLU A 81 21.98 -9.18 -18.43
C GLU A 81 20.54 -9.42 -18.90
N LEU A 82 19.59 -8.57 -18.50
CA LEU A 82 18.25 -8.57 -19.07
C LEU A 82 18.28 -8.46 -20.61
N GLN A 83 19.31 -7.86 -21.22
CA GLN A 83 19.46 -7.79 -22.69
C GLN A 83 19.59 -9.16 -23.36
N VAL A 84 19.94 -10.22 -22.62
CA VAL A 84 19.99 -11.59 -23.15
C VAL A 84 18.59 -12.15 -23.35
N LEU A 85 17.59 -11.59 -22.65
CA LEU A 85 16.20 -12.02 -22.74
C LEU A 85 15.53 -11.39 -23.98
N PRO A 86 14.96 -12.18 -24.89
CA PRO A 86 14.36 -11.69 -26.14
C PRO A 86 13.32 -10.56 -25.97
N SER A 87 12.54 -10.56 -24.88
CA SER A 87 11.52 -9.54 -24.65
C SER A 87 12.03 -8.23 -24.03
N PHE A 88 13.34 -8.11 -23.77
CA PHE A 88 13.94 -6.97 -23.09
C PHE A 88 14.81 -6.14 -24.04
N GLY A 89 14.17 -5.21 -24.76
CA GLY A 89 14.86 -4.19 -25.53
C GLY A 89 15.58 -3.17 -24.65
N THR A 90 16.55 -2.45 -25.23
CA THR A 90 17.32 -1.41 -24.52
C THR A 90 16.44 -0.29 -23.95
N GLU A 91 15.35 0.06 -24.64
CA GLU A 91 14.38 1.04 -24.18
C GLU A 91 13.57 0.55 -22.99
N VAL A 92 13.09 -0.71 -23.05
CA VAL A 92 12.37 -1.36 -21.93
C VAL A 92 13.26 -1.38 -20.70
N ILE A 93 14.52 -1.81 -20.84
CA ILE A 93 15.49 -1.88 -19.74
C ILE A 93 15.71 -0.50 -19.11
N LYS A 94 15.91 0.55 -19.92
CA LYS A 94 16.08 1.92 -19.41
C LYS A 94 14.88 2.38 -18.57
N ASN A 95 13.67 2.03 -18.99
CA ASN A 95 12.45 2.43 -18.29
C ASN A 95 12.25 1.68 -16.98
N ILE A 96 12.68 0.42 -16.89
CA ILE A 96 12.47 -0.41 -15.68
C ILE A 96 13.58 -0.28 -14.64
N ILE A 97 14.81 0.07 -15.03
CA ILE A 97 16.00 0.12 -14.14
C ILE A 97 15.71 0.81 -12.80
N PRO A 98 15.00 1.95 -12.74
CA PRO A 98 14.76 2.64 -11.47
C PRO A 98 13.87 1.86 -10.49
N PHE A 99 13.07 0.91 -10.98
CA PHE A 99 12.12 0.13 -10.19
C PHE A 99 12.65 -1.26 -9.79
N ILE A 100 13.85 -1.63 -10.25
CA ILE A 100 14.46 -2.95 -10.02
C ILE A 100 15.84 -2.84 -9.39
N SER A 101 16.26 -3.93 -8.75
CA SER A 101 17.57 -4.03 -8.10
C SER A 101 18.05 -5.47 -8.13
N LEU A 102 19.37 -5.65 -7.99
CA LEU A 102 19.99 -6.95 -7.68
C LEU A 102 20.46 -7.03 -6.23
N LYS A 103 20.34 -5.92 -5.48
CA LYS A 103 20.69 -5.88 -4.07
C LYS A 103 19.59 -6.55 -3.28
N THR A 104 19.95 -7.68 -2.69
CA THR A 104 19.09 -8.35 -1.72
C THR A 104 19.01 -7.58 -0.43
N GLN A 105 17.83 -7.04 -0.15
CA GLN A 105 17.43 -6.61 1.18
C GLN A 105 16.84 -7.84 1.90
N THR A 106 17.65 -8.54 2.70
CA THR A 106 17.15 -9.56 3.62
C THR A 106 17.18 -9.03 5.03
N LEU A 107 16.04 -9.07 5.70
CA LEU A 107 15.98 -8.84 7.14
C LEU A 107 16.65 -9.99 7.87
N LYS A 108 17.62 -9.68 8.75
CA LYS A 108 18.06 -10.61 9.77
C LYS A 108 17.31 -10.30 11.07
N ILE A 109 17.13 -11.33 11.90
CA ILE A 109 16.36 -11.26 13.16
C ILE A 109 16.95 -10.23 14.15
N GLY A 110 18.21 -9.79 13.96
CA GLY A 110 18.89 -8.80 14.79
C GLY A 110 18.75 -7.33 14.34
N ASP A 111 18.10 -7.04 13.22
CA ASP A 111 18.14 -5.70 12.60
C ASP A 111 17.05 -4.74 13.11
N VAL A 112 16.38 -5.04 14.23
CA VAL A 112 15.20 -4.28 14.71
C VAL A 112 15.48 -2.78 14.86
N ARG A 113 16.65 -2.43 15.37
CA ARG A 113 17.08 -1.02 15.52
C ARG A 113 17.29 -0.35 14.16
N GLU A 114 17.96 -1.04 13.24
CA GLU A 114 18.19 -0.53 11.89
C GLU A 114 16.88 -0.36 11.12
N ILE A 115 15.97 -1.33 11.24
CA ILE A 115 14.62 -1.28 10.66
C ILE A 115 13.92 -0.03 11.16
N TRP A 116 13.89 0.20 12.48
CA TRP A 116 13.23 1.37 13.06
C TRP A 116 13.91 2.68 12.63
N GLU A 117 15.23 2.79 12.69
CA GLU A 117 15.96 4.03 12.35
C GLU A 117 15.90 4.39 10.86
N LYS A 118 15.90 3.40 9.97
CA LYS A 118 15.88 3.60 8.51
C LYS A 118 14.48 3.48 7.90
N GLY A 119 13.48 3.11 8.70
CA GLY A 119 12.10 3.00 8.27
C GLY A 119 11.49 4.38 8.00
N SER A 120 10.52 4.40 7.11
CA SER A 120 9.72 5.59 6.82
C SER A 120 8.60 5.69 7.84
N HIS A 121 8.53 6.84 8.52
CA HIS A 121 7.49 7.16 9.50
C HIS A 121 6.55 8.21 8.91
N GLN A 122 5.25 7.91 8.87
CA GLN A 122 4.22 8.84 8.41
C GLN A 122 3.18 9.05 9.49
N PHE A 123 2.89 10.32 9.76
CA PHE A 123 1.81 10.75 10.65
C PHE A 123 0.81 11.54 9.82
N LEU A 124 -0.44 11.10 9.83
CA LEU A 124 -1.55 11.80 9.20
C LEU A 124 -2.63 12.05 10.24
N THR A 125 -3.13 13.27 10.31
CA THR A 125 -4.26 13.62 11.16
C THR A 125 -5.23 14.50 10.39
N LEU A 126 -6.51 14.30 10.65
CA LEU A 126 -7.58 15.13 10.13
C LEU A 126 -8.42 15.60 11.31
N THR A 127 -8.72 16.89 11.34
CA THR A 127 -9.63 17.48 12.33
C THR A 127 -10.72 18.22 11.58
N GLU A 128 -11.98 17.89 11.88
CA GLU A 128 -13.12 18.52 11.23
C GLU A 128 -14.06 19.15 12.27
N THR A 129 -14.62 20.29 11.89
CA THR A 129 -15.62 21.00 12.69
C THR A 129 -16.78 21.40 11.80
N SER A 130 -18.01 21.32 12.31
CA SER A 130 -19.21 21.71 11.57
C SER A 130 -19.77 23.04 12.06
N SER A 131 -20.04 23.95 11.12
CA SER A 131 -20.79 25.19 11.36
C SER A 131 -21.81 25.42 10.23
N PRO A 132 -23.10 25.67 10.53
CA PRO A 132 -23.69 25.75 11.87
C PRO A 132 -23.75 24.38 12.55
N ARG A 133 -23.81 24.36 13.89
CA ARG A 133 -23.88 23.12 14.69
C ARG A 133 -25.13 22.30 14.29
N LYS A 134 -25.07 20.97 14.41
CA LYS A 134 -26.22 20.08 14.09
C LYS A 134 -27.43 20.44 14.95
N LYS A 135 -28.66 20.31 14.42
CA LYS A 135 -29.91 20.64 15.15
C LYS A 135 -29.99 19.95 16.52
N GLY A 136 -29.55 18.70 16.68
CA GLY A 136 -29.51 18.03 17.98
C GLY A 136 -28.65 18.72 19.06
N ALA A 137 -27.70 19.57 18.65
CA ALA A 137 -26.88 20.39 19.54
C ALA A 137 -27.47 21.80 19.75
N LEU A 138 -28.51 22.15 18.98
CA LEU A 138 -29.14 23.47 18.92
C LEU A 138 -30.61 23.46 19.34
N ILE A 139 -31.28 22.30 19.45
CA ILE A 139 -32.70 22.22 19.82
C ILE A 139 -32.84 22.69 21.28
N LYS A 140 -33.25 23.94 21.38
CA LYS A 140 -33.68 24.66 22.57
C LYS A 140 -35.16 24.44 22.92
N ASP A 141 -35.89 23.66 22.13
CA ASP A 141 -37.34 23.90 21.93
C ASP A 141 -38.25 22.71 22.27
N THR A 142 -37.77 21.68 22.98
CA THR A 142 -38.65 20.54 23.36
C THR A 142 -38.33 19.91 24.72
N LEU A 143 -37.56 20.58 25.59
CA LEU A 143 -37.15 20.01 26.88
C LEU A 143 -37.25 21.03 28.01
N THR A 144 -37.68 20.55 29.18
CA THR A 144 -37.92 21.33 30.41
C THR A 144 -36.65 21.79 31.12
N ASP A 145 -35.48 21.28 30.73
CA ASP A 145 -34.19 21.63 31.35
C ASP A 145 -33.18 22.12 30.30
N LEU A 146 -32.89 23.43 30.35
CA LEU A 146 -32.13 24.17 29.34
C LEU A 146 -30.60 24.05 29.48
N ASN A 147 -30.13 23.34 30.51
CA ASN A 147 -28.71 23.21 30.85
C ASN A 147 -28.07 21.88 30.41
N VAL A 148 -28.80 20.99 29.74
CA VAL A 148 -28.29 19.65 29.43
C VAL A 148 -27.81 19.58 27.99
N ASN A 149 -26.49 19.50 27.80
CA ASN A 149 -25.90 19.06 26.54
C ASN A 149 -26.22 17.58 26.34
N HIS A 150 -26.94 17.23 25.28
CA HIS A 150 -27.38 15.84 25.01
C HIS A 150 -26.31 14.99 24.32
N TYR A 151 -25.19 15.62 23.94
CA TYR A 151 -24.02 14.93 23.41
C TYR A 151 -22.97 14.73 24.49
N LEU A 152 -22.35 13.55 24.50
CA LEU A 152 -21.36 13.16 25.50
C LEU A 152 -20.01 13.89 25.33
N GLY A 153 -19.75 14.48 24.16
CA GLY A 153 -18.52 15.24 23.93
C GLY A 153 -18.59 16.31 22.84
N SER A 154 -17.42 16.69 22.33
CA SER A 154 -17.24 17.84 21.44
C SER A 154 -17.68 17.56 20.00
N SER A 155 -18.14 18.59 19.28
CA SER A 155 -18.50 18.52 17.85
C SER A 155 -17.33 18.30 16.91
N VAL A 156 -16.13 18.10 17.45
CA VAL A 156 -14.88 17.96 16.71
C VAL A 156 -14.70 16.49 16.38
N TYR A 157 -14.63 16.20 15.10
CA TYR A 157 -14.13 14.92 14.60
C TYR A 157 -12.60 14.99 14.54
N ASN A 158 -11.94 13.89 14.90
CA ASN A 158 -10.49 13.78 14.74
C ASN A 158 -10.09 12.35 14.38
N ASN A 159 -9.11 12.20 13.50
CA ASN A 159 -8.38 10.95 13.35
C ASN A 159 -6.87 11.14 13.49
N LEU A 160 -6.21 10.06 13.88
CA LEU A 160 -4.77 9.93 13.91
C LEU A 160 -4.39 8.62 13.21
N ARG A 161 -3.51 8.71 12.23
CA ARG A 161 -2.98 7.57 11.48
C ARG A 161 -1.47 7.61 11.53
N TYR A 162 -0.89 6.59 12.12
CA TYR A 162 0.53 6.34 12.09
C TYR A 162 0.81 5.17 11.15
N ARG A 163 1.80 5.35 10.26
CA ARG A 163 2.28 4.30 9.36
C ARG A 163 3.79 4.24 9.43
N PHE A 164 4.29 3.03 9.44
CA PHE A 164 5.69 2.69 9.41
C PHE A 164 5.93 1.71 8.27
N ASP A 165 6.87 2.01 7.39
CA ASP A 165 7.25 1.15 6.28
C ASP A 165 8.76 1.02 6.22
N TYR A 166 9.28 -0.21 6.24
CA TYR A 166 10.68 -0.51 5.98
C TYR A 166 10.79 -1.39 4.74
N GLY A 167 11.20 -0.78 3.63
CA GLY A 167 11.30 -1.49 2.37
C GLY A 167 9.93 -2.00 1.90
N ARG A 168 9.98 -3.20 1.30
CA ARG A 168 8.81 -4.04 1.03
C ARG A 168 8.62 -5.14 2.08
N LEU A 169 9.37 -5.07 3.18
CA LEU A 169 9.59 -6.19 4.09
C LEU A 169 8.80 -6.03 5.39
N VAL A 170 8.75 -4.84 5.96
CA VAL A 170 7.96 -4.56 7.18
C VAL A 170 7.00 -3.42 6.91
N SER A 171 5.75 -3.59 7.33
CA SER A 171 4.78 -2.50 7.40
C SER A 171 3.98 -2.60 8.68
N TYR A 172 3.83 -1.50 9.39
CA TYR A 172 3.04 -1.44 10.62
C TYR A 172 2.24 -0.14 10.62
N GLY A 173 1.04 -0.17 11.17
CA GLY A 173 0.29 1.05 11.35
C GLY A 173 -0.78 0.94 12.41
N VAL A 174 -1.18 2.12 12.88
CA VAL A 174 -2.25 2.30 13.85
C VAL A 174 -3.14 3.42 13.35
N ASN A 175 -4.44 3.18 13.40
CA ASN A 175 -5.47 4.15 13.12
C ASN A 175 -6.30 4.33 14.38
N MET A 176 -6.55 5.57 14.72
CA MET A 176 -7.41 5.99 15.81
C MET A 176 -8.37 7.02 15.26
N GLU A 177 -9.65 6.87 15.56
CA GLU A 177 -10.70 7.78 15.10
C GLU A 177 -11.61 8.10 16.27
N LYS A 178 -12.07 9.36 16.29
CA LYS A 178 -12.98 9.91 17.28
C LYS A 178 -14.07 10.60 16.50
N ASP A 179 -15.28 10.11 16.65
CA ASP A 179 -16.45 10.72 16.05
C ASP A 179 -16.83 12.03 16.74
N ALA A 180 -17.49 12.89 15.96
CA ALA A 180 -18.05 14.11 16.49
C ALA A 180 -19.14 13.76 17.50
N TYR A 181 -19.14 14.47 18.63
CA TYR A 181 -20.10 14.39 19.73
C TYR A 181 -19.97 13.18 20.67
N GLU A 182 -18.95 12.34 20.46
CA GLU A 182 -18.58 11.25 21.38
C GLU A 182 -17.72 11.72 22.56
N SER A 183 -17.81 10.98 23.67
CA SER A 183 -16.94 11.19 24.83
C SER A 183 -15.47 10.96 24.47
N PHE A 184 -14.56 11.73 25.07
CA PHE A 184 -13.11 11.59 24.87
C PHE A 184 -12.40 11.60 26.22
N LEU A 185 -11.56 10.58 26.45
CA LEU A 185 -10.79 10.34 27.68
C LEU A 185 -11.66 10.31 28.95
N ASN A 186 -12.94 9.98 28.80
CA ASN A 186 -13.95 10.05 29.86
C ASN A 186 -15.10 9.08 29.55
N GLY A 187 -15.83 8.68 30.59
CA GLY A 187 -17.07 7.91 30.46
C GLY A 187 -16.88 6.60 29.69
N ASN A 188 -17.58 6.47 28.56
CA ASN A 188 -17.59 5.25 27.75
C ASN A 188 -16.33 5.08 26.87
N ASN A 189 -15.54 6.15 26.67
CA ASN A 189 -14.30 6.12 25.87
C ASN A 189 -13.10 6.54 26.74
N PRO A 190 -12.70 5.75 27.76
CA PRO A 190 -11.62 6.11 28.68
C PRO A 190 -10.25 6.21 28.00
N LEU A 191 -10.08 5.54 26.86
CA LEU A 191 -8.86 5.58 26.03
C LEU A 191 -8.87 6.71 24.99
N GLY A 192 -9.88 7.57 24.98
CA GLY A 192 -9.97 8.70 24.07
C GLY A 192 -10.78 8.41 22.82
N TYR A 193 -10.20 7.63 21.92
CA TYR A 193 -10.77 7.29 20.62
C TYR A 193 -11.82 6.17 20.75
N ASP A 194 -12.85 6.20 19.91
CA ASP A 194 -13.93 5.19 19.86
C ASP A 194 -13.58 4.04 18.91
N TYR A 195 -12.86 4.34 17.83
CA TYR A 195 -12.34 3.36 16.89
C TYR A 195 -10.82 3.22 16.96
N PHE A 196 -10.37 1.96 17.03
CA PHE A 196 -8.96 1.57 16.97
C PHE A 196 -8.76 0.44 15.96
N SER A 197 -7.80 0.63 15.06
CA SER A 197 -7.34 -0.37 14.11
C SER A 197 -5.82 -0.40 14.10
N TYR A 198 -5.24 -1.59 13.99
CA TYR A 198 -3.81 -1.74 13.84
C TYR A 198 -3.51 -2.90 12.89
N TYR A 199 -2.38 -2.82 12.22
CA TYR A 199 -1.90 -3.89 11.36
C TYR A 199 -0.39 -4.03 11.48
N PHE A 200 0.09 -5.25 11.35
CA PHE A 200 1.49 -5.57 11.21
C PHE A 200 1.68 -6.56 10.06
N SER A 201 2.61 -6.24 9.18
CA SER A 201 2.94 -6.99 7.98
C SER A 201 4.44 -7.25 7.94
N LEU A 202 4.79 -8.52 7.74
CA LEU A 202 6.16 -8.95 7.59
C LEU A 202 6.27 -9.89 6.40
N LYS A 203 7.19 -9.59 5.48
CA LYS A 203 7.41 -10.35 4.26
C LYS A 203 8.86 -10.79 4.14
N ASN A 204 9.05 -11.99 3.59
CA ASN A 204 10.34 -12.54 3.20
C ASN A 204 11.43 -12.52 4.32
N MET A 205 11.03 -12.83 5.56
CA MET A 205 11.95 -12.95 6.70
C MET A 205 12.39 -14.40 6.90
N GLY A 206 13.58 -14.76 6.42
CA GLY A 206 14.11 -16.11 6.52
C GLY A 206 13.26 -17.13 5.75
N LYS A 207 12.72 -18.15 6.44
CA LYS A 207 11.80 -19.16 5.85
C LYS A 207 10.35 -18.68 5.79
N LEU A 208 10.03 -17.58 6.45
CA LEU A 208 8.68 -17.03 6.52
C LEU A 208 8.43 -16.15 5.28
N LYS A 209 7.48 -16.56 4.44
CA LYS A 209 7.11 -15.83 3.22
C LYS A 209 6.30 -14.57 3.53
N SER A 210 5.28 -14.71 4.37
CA SER A 210 4.42 -13.60 4.78
C SER A 210 3.81 -13.91 6.14
N LEU A 211 3.73 -12.89 6.99
CA LEU A 211 3.00 -12.87 8.25
C LEU A 211 2.20 -11.58 8.30
N GLN A 212 0.93 -11.69 8.65
CA GLN A 212 0.05 -10.56 8.93
C GLN A 212 -0.51 -10.76 10.33
N LEU A 213 -0.60 -9.68 11.10
CA LEU A 213 -1.23 -9.65 12.43
C LEU A 213 -2.10 -8.40 12.54
N GLY A 214 -3.25 -8.52 13.19
CA GLY A 214 -4.22 -7.43 13.34
C GLY A 214 -5.16 -7.35 12.14
N ASP A 215 -5.30 -6.16 11.57
CA ASP A 215 -6.21 -5.90 10.47
C ASP A 215 -5.52 -6.11 9.11
N TYR A 216 -6.03 -7.04 8.32
CA TYR A 216 -5.44 -7.40 7.03
C TYR A 216 -6.50 -7.59 5.95
N GLN A 217 -6.03 -7.55 4.70
CA GLN A 217 -6.81 -7.90 3.53
C GLN A 217 -6.31 -9.21 2.94
N ALA A 218 -7.26 -10.03 2.50
CA ALA A 218 -6.99 -11.24 1.76
C ALA A 218 -7.54 -11.10 0.34
N SER A 219 -6.69 -11.37 -0.65
CA SER A 219 -7.02 -11.38 -2.06
C SER A 219 -6.71 -12.76 -2.65
N PHE A 220 -7.75 -13.58 -2.78
CA PHE A 220 -7.71 -14.93 -3.32
C PHE A 220 -8.81 -15.14 -4.37
N GLY A 221 -8.42 -15.68 -5.54
CA GLY A 221 -9.36 -16.16 -6.56
C GLY A 221 -9.93 -15.08 -7.47
N GLN A 222 -10.40 -15.47 -8.66
CA GLN A 222 -10.71 -14.56 -9.78
C GLN A 222 -12.00 -13.72 -9.63
N GLY A 223 -12.59 -13.62 -8.43
CA GLY A 223 -13.70 -12.68 -8.16
C GLY A 223 -15.01 -13.29 -7.63
N LEU A 224 -14.98 -14.43 -6.94
CA LEU A 224 -16.19 -15.04 -6.36
C LEU A 224 -16.24 -15.06 -4.83
N THR A 225 -15.12 -14.87 -4.12
CA THR A 225 -15.08 -15.05 -2.65
C THR A 225 -14.35 -13.93 -1.90
N LEU A 226 -13.09 -13.63 -2.23
CA LEU A 226 -12.29 -12.63 -1.50
C LEU A 226 -11.32 -11.93 -2.46
N ASN A 227 -11.76 -10.88 -3.17
CA ASN A 227 -10.84 -10.07 -3.96
C ASN A 227 -11.10 -8.59 -3.70
N THR A 228 -10.19 -7.98 -2.94
CA THR A 228 -10.19 -6.54 -2.62
C THR A 228 -9.06 -5.80 -3.34
N GLY A 229 -8.27 -6.50 -4.16
CA GLY A 229 -7.14 -5.96 -4.88
C GLY A 229 -7.49 -5.39 -6.26
N ILE A 230 -6.59 -4.54 -6.75
CA ILE A 230 -6.71 -3.87 -8.05
C ILE A 230 -6.35 -4.85 -9.15
N ALA A 231 -7.19 -4.89 -10.18
CA ALA A 231 -6.99 -5.71 -11.37
C ALA A 231 -6.60 -4.80 -12.54
N PHE A 232 -5.37 -4.92 -13.01
CA PHE A 232 -4.95 -4.25 -14.24
C PHE A 232 -5.60 -4.95 -15.46
N GLY A 233 -6.19 -4.14 -16.34
CA GLY A 233 -6.82 -4.58 -17.59
C GLY A 233 -5.81 -5.02 -18.64
N LYS A 234 -6.30 -5.29 -19.87
CA LYS A 234 -5.49 -5.79 -20.97
C LYS A 234 -4.78 -4.61 -21.64
N SER A 235 -3.55 -4.30 -21.22
CA SER A 235 -2.69 -3.35 -21.93
C SER A 235 -2.01 -4.01 -23.14
N SER A 236 -1.70 -3.23 -24.17
CA SER A 236 -0.95 -3.72 -25.34
C SER A 236 0.53 -3.98 -25.02
N ILE A 237 1.09 -3.36 -23.97
CA ILE A 237 2.42 -3.65 -23.40
C ILE A 237 2.35 -4.81 -22.38
N ILE A 238 1.19 -5.01 -21.74
CA ILE A 238 1.00 -6.00 -20.67
C ILE A 238 -0.31 -6.76 -20.92
N THR A 239 -0.21 -7.85 -21.66
CA THR A 239 -1.30 -8.82 -21.88
C THR A 239 -1.47 -9.71 -20.65
N ASN A 240 -1.89 -9.15 -19.52
CA ASN A 240 -2.37 -9.95 -18.39
C ASN A 240 -3.87 -10.20 -18.53
N ALA A 241 -4.22 -11.30 -19.21
CA ALA A 241 -5.60 -11.80 -19.26
C ALA A 241 -6.08 -12.34 -17.88
N LYS A 242 -5.16 -12.53 -16.93
CA LYS A 242 -5.38 -13.12 -15.61
C LYS A 242 -5.13 -12.08 -14.52
N ARG A 243 -6.09 -11.94 -13.58
CA ARG A 243 -5.90 -11.15 -12.35
C ARG A 243 -4.86 -11.84 -11.46
N ASN A 244 -3.84 -11.08 -11.05
CA ASN A 244 -2.76 -11.55 -10.19
C ASN A 244 -3.13 -11.30 -8.72
N PHE A 245 -2.95 -12.32 -7.88
CA PHE A 245 -3.36 -12.30 -6.47
C PHE A 245 -2.19 -11.89 -5.59
N ASN A 246 -2.38 -10.85 -4.78
CA ASN A 246 -1.38 -10.40 -3.82
C ASN A 246 -1.38 -11.22 -2.51
N GLY A 247 -2.23 -12.25 -2.40
CA GLY A 247 -2.37 -13.07 -1.20
C GLY A 247 -2.87 -12.23 -0.03
N PHE A 248 -2.02 -12.00 0.97
CA PHE A 248 -2.34 -11.17 2.12
C PHE A 248 -1.62 -9.81 2.08
N GLY A 249 -2.34 -8.74 2.42
CA GLY A 249 -1.83 -7.38 2.53
C GLY A 249 -2.27 -6.70 3.82
N ALA A 250 -1.50 -5.71 4.26
CA ALA A 250 -1.86 -4.85 5.37
C ALA A 250 -3.13 -4.03 5.06
N TYR A 251 -4.05 -3.92 6.01
CA TYR A 251 -5.20 -3.02 5.88
C TYR A 251 -4.87 -1.60 6.34
N ARG A 252 -4.83 -0.64 5.41
CA ARG A 252 -4.35 0.73 5.68
C ARG A 252 -5.44 1.80 5.76
N SER A 253 -6.71 1.40 5.70
CA SER A 253 -7.87 2.29 5.59
C SER A 253 -8.58 2.47 6.93
N LEU A 254 -9.44 3.48 7.00
CA LEU A 254 -10.30 3.78 8.17
C LEU A 254 -11.68 3.10 8.09
N ARG A 255 -11.99 2.38 7.00
CA ARG A 255 -13.32 1.74 6.91
C ARG A 255 -13.41 0.59 7.91
N GLU A 256 -14.44 0.58 8.72
CA GLU A 256 -14.60 -0.39 9.80
C GLU A 256 -14.98 -1.80 9.33
N ASN A 257 -15.53 -1.93 8.12
CA ASN A 257 -16.16 -3.17 7.63
C ASN A 257 -15.44 -3.81 6.43
N ALA A 258 -14.22 -3.38 6.09
CA ALA A 258 -13.53 -3.78 4.85
C ALA A 258 -12.22 -4.57 5.08
N PHE A 259 -12.06 -5.16 6.27
CA PHE A 259 -10.87 -5.92 6.65
C PHE A 259 -11.22 -7.23 7.36
N LEU A 260 -10.26 -8.13 7.38
CA LEU A 260 -10.23 -9.31 8.23
C LEU A 260 -9.37 -8.99 9.46
N ARG A 261 -9.71 -9.56 10.62
CA ARG A 261 -8.96 -9.37 11.87
C ARG A 261 -8.48 -10.71 12.41
N GLY A 262 -7.20 -10.82 12.74
CA GLY A 262 -6.60 -12.03 13.31
C GLY A 262 -5.09 -12.01 13.42
#